data_AF-A0A1Q7YL71-F1
#
_entry.id   AF-A0A1Q7YL71-F1
#
_cell.length_a   1.000
_cell.length_b   1.000
_cell.length_c   1.000
_cell.angle_alpha   90.00
_cell.angle_beta   90.00
_cell.angle_gamma   90.00
#
_symmetry.space_group_name_H-M   'P 1'
#
loop_
_entity.id
_entity.type
_entity.pdbx_description
1 polymer ?
#
loop_
_entity_poly.entity_id
_entity_poly.type
_entity_poly.pdbx_seq_one_letter_code
_entity_poly.pdbx_strand_id
1 'polypeptide(L)' 'MPTEFAEIIFEKIKELPLEQQREVLQFIERLATEDIQSSGTIWEEIREIVKDVPNEVWEQLPRDGSLNVDHYLYGAPKK' A
#
# COMPACT_ATOMS: atom_id res chain seq x y z
N MET A 1 11.36 -20.32 -5.48
CA MET A 1 12.73 -20.47 -4.96
C MET A 1 13.18 -19.17 -4.28
N PRO A 2 12.64 -18.78 -3.12
CA PRO A 2 13.12 -17.61 -2.37
C PRO A 2 14.25 -17.90 -1.36
N THR A 3 14.62 -19.17 -1.13
CA THR A 3 15.51 -19.58 -0.02
C THR A 3 16.99 -19.29 -0.26
N GLU A 4 17.51 -19.56 -1.47
CA GLU A 4 18.96 -19.43 -1.77
C GLU A 4 19.49 -18.01 -1.52
N PHE A 5 18.69 -16.99 -1.84
CA PHE A 5 19.09 -15.60 -1.63
C PHE A 5 19.13 -15.22 -0.14
N ALA A 6 18.19 -15.74 0.65
CA ALA A 6 18.16 -15.52 2.10
C ALA A 6 19.35 -16.17 2.80
N GLU A 7 19.74 -17.38 2.37
CA GLU A 7 20.95 -18.05 2.85
C GLU A 7 22.21 -17.20 2.57
N ILE A 8 22.35 -16.65 1.35
CA ILE A 8 23.51 -15.82 0.98
C ILE A 8 23.59 -14.55 1.83
N ILE A 9 22.45 -13.90 2.08
CA ILE A 9 22.39 -12.71 2.95
C ILE A 9 22.86 -13.07 4.37
N PHE A 10 22.37 -14.19 4.91
CA PHE A 10 22.70 -14.61 6.26
C PHE A 10 24.20 -14.90 6.43
N GLU A 11 24.79 -15.61 5.47
CA GLU A 11 26.24 -15.87 5.50
C GLU A 11 27.06 -14.59 5.40
N LYS A 12 26.66 -13.64 4.54
CA LYS A 12 27.34 -12.34 4.45
C LYS A 12 27.25 -11.53 5.74
N ILE A 13 26.12 -11.58 6.46
CA ILE A 13 25.94 -10.86 7.73
C ILE A 13 26.86 -11.43 8.82
N LYS A 14 27.05 -12.76 8.86
CA LYS A 14 27.95 -13.41 9.82
C LYS A 14 29.41 -12.97 9.67
N GLU A 15 29.85 -12.69 8.44
CA GLU A 15 31.22 -12.24 8.15
C GLU A 15 31.48 -10.79 8.59
N LEU A 16 30.43 -10.01 8.89
CA LEU A 16 30.56 -8.62 9.28
C LEU A 16 30.93 -8.45 10.77
N PRO A 17 31.66 -7.39 11.14
CA PRO A 17 31.86 -6.98 12.53
C PRO A 17 30.53 -6.67 13.24
N LEU A 18 30.49 -6.87 14.57
CA LEU A 18 29.31 -6.63 15.42
C LEU A 18 28.63 -5.26 15.20
N GLU A 19 29.44 -4.22 15.00
CA GLU A 19 28.93 -2.86 14.75
C GLU A 19 28.12 -2.77 13.45
N GLN A 20 28.57 -3.45 12.41
CA GLN A 20 27.90 -3.51 11.10
C GLN A 20 26.70 -4.46 11.14
N GLN A 21 26.77 -5.56 11.89
CA GLN A 21 25.61 -6.43 12.12
C GLN A 21 24.46 -5.66 12.79
N ARG A 22 24.77 -4.80 13.75
CA ARG A 22 23.79 -3.94 14.42
C ARG A 22 23.17 -2.92 13.45
N GLU A 23 23.97 -2.35 12.56
CA GLU A 23 23.47 -1.44 11.52
C GLU A 23 22.51 -2.15 10.54
N VAL A 24 22.84 -3.37 10.13
CA VAL A 24 21.97 -4.18 9.27
C VAL A 24 20.66 -4.54 9.99
N LEU A 25 20.72 -4.90 11.27
CA LEU A 25 19.52 -5.17 12.07
C LEU A 25 18.61 -3.94 12.11
N GLN A 26 19.16 -2.76 12.41
CA GLN A 26 18.41 -1.49 12.41
C GLN A 26 17.84 -1.14 11.04
N PHE A 27 18.52 -1.51 9.96
CA PHE A 27 18.01 -1.31 8.60
C PHE A 27 16.83 -2.22 8.30
N ILE A 28 16.92 -3.51 8.64
CA ILE A 28 15.81 -4.47 8.45
C ILE A 28 14.60 -4.09 9.30
N GLU A 29 14.82 -3.69 10.56
CA GLU A 29 13.75 -3.19 11.44
C GLU A 29 13.07 -1.96 10.84
N ARG A 30 13.83 -1.02 10.25
CA ARG A 30 13.26 0.12 9.54
C ARG A 30 12.44 -0.30 8.33
N LEU A 31 12.95 -1.20 7.48
CA LEU A 31 12.18 -1.69 6.32
C LEU A 31 10.87 -2.36 6.75
N ALA A 32 10.93 -3.22 7.77
CA ALA A 32 9.75 -3.88 8.31
C ALA A 32 8.75 -2.89 8.94
N THR A 33 9.25 -1.76 9.47
CA THR A 33 8.39 -0.71 10.05
C THR A 33 7.87 0.27 8.99
N GLU A 34 8.61 0.51 7.90
CA GLU A 34 8.18 1.34 6.76
C GLU A 34 7.03 0.68 6.00
N ASP A 35 7.03 -0.66 5.85
CA ASP A 35 5.89 -1.42 5.32
C ASP A 35 4.67 -1.40 6.27
N ILE A 36 4.86 -1.10 7.57
CA ILE A 36 3.79 -0.93 8.55
C ILE A 36 3.34 0.55 8.62
N GLN A 37 4.24 1.50 8.30
CA GLN A 37 3.96 2.95 8.21
C GLN A 37 3.40 3.36 6.85
N SER A 38 3.42 2.47 5.84
CA SER A 38 2.38 2.43 4.79
C SER A 38 1.05 1.90 5.36
N SER A 39 0.75 2.21 6.62
CA SER A 39 -0.59 2.28 7.15
C SER A 39 -1.36 3.32 6.33
N GLY A 40 -1.90 2.84 5.21
CA GLY A 40 -3.02 3.41 4.50
C GLY A 40 -2.78 4.82 4.00
N THR A 41 -2.02 4.99 2.92
CA THR A 41 -2.32 6.14 2.06
C THR A 41 -3.83 6.14 1.77
N ILE A 42 -4.43 7.32 1.58
CA ILE A 42 -5.86 7.43 1.22
C ILE A 42 -6.21 6.47 0.05
N TRP A 43 -5.24 6.18 -0.82
CA TRP A 43 -5.38 5.21 -1.90
C TRP A 43 -5.55 3.76 -1.47
N GLU A 44 -4.89 3.31 -0.41
CA GLU A 44 -5.03 1.95 0.12
C GLU A 44 -6.38 1.77 0.82
N GLU A 45 -6.81 2.77 1.58
CA GLU A 45 -8.15 2.78 2.16
C GLU A 45 -9.23 2.76 1.07
N ILE A 46 -9.08 3.59 0.03
CA ILE A 46 -9.99 3.57 -1.13
C ILE A 46 -9.97 2.18 -1.78
N ARG A 47 -8.80 1.59 -2.04
CA ARG A 47 -8.67 0.26 -2.64
C ARG A 47 -9.39 -0.81 -1.80
N GLU A 48 -9.23 -0.79 -0.49
CA GLU A 48 -9.91 -1.72 0.41
C GLU A 48 -11.43 -1.54 0.42
N ILE A 49 -11.93 -0.30 0.36
CA ILE A 49 -13.37 -0.01 0.31
C ILE A 49 -13.99 -0.53 -1.00
N VAL A 50 -13.28 -0.39 -2.12
CA VAL A 50 -13.85 -0.67 -3.44
C VAL A 50 -13.59 -2.08 -3.96
N LYS A 51 -12.78 -2.90 -3.25
CA LYS A 51 -12.34 -4.23 -3.72
C LYS A 51 -13.48 -5.20 -4.07
N ASP A 52 -14.61 -5.06 -3.39
CA ASP A 52 -15.76 -5.95 -3.52
C ASP A 52 -16.85 -5.39 -4.47
N VAL A 53 -16.59 -4.26 -5.14
CA VAL A 53 -17.56 -3.61 -6.05
C VAL A 53 -17.46 -4.24 -7.46
N PRO A 54 -18.54 -4.85 -7.99
CA PRO A 54 -18.55 -5.43 -9.33
C PRO A 54 -18.39 -4.39 -10.45
N ASN A 55 -17.82 -4.80 -11.59
CA ASN A 55 -17.60 -3.94 -12.76
C ASN A 55 -18.89 -3.30 -13.30
N GLU A 56 -20.01 -4.02 -13.23
CA GLU A 56 -21.31 -3.57 -13.71
C GLU A 56 -21.84 -2.37 -12.89
N VAL A 57 -21.39 -2.21 -11.64
CA VAL A 57 -21.72 -1.06 -10.79
C VAL A 57 -20.92 0.16 -11.21
N TRP A 58 -19.65 -0.03 -11.59
CA TRP A 58 -18.80 1.04 -12.13
C TRP A 58 -19.35 1.62 -13.43
N GLU A 59 -19.95 0.79 -14.28
CA GLU A 59 -20.58 1.23 -15.53
C GLU A 59 -21.83 2.10 -15.31
N GLN A 60 -22.47 1.99 -14.16
CA GLN A 60 -23.65 2.80 -13.80
C GLN A 60 -23.26 4.19 -13.28
N LEU A 61 -21.99 4.42 -12.96
CA LEU A 61 -21.55 5.70 -12.41
C LEU A 61 -21.53 6.80 -13.49
N PRO A 62 -21.93 8.03 -13.12
CA PRO A 62 -21.87 9.16 -14.03
C PRO A 62 -20.42 9.54 -14.34
N ARG A 63 -20.12 9.75 -15.62
CA ARG A 63 -18.78 10.16 -16.08
C ARG A 63 -18.33 11.51 -15.53
N ASP A 64 -19.28 12.38 -15.18
CA ASP A 64 -19.08 13.69 -14.60
C ASP A 64 -19.34 13.72 -13.09
N GLY A 65 -19.29 12.56 -12.43
CA GLY A 65 -19.57 12.41 -11.01
C GLY A 65 -18.75 13.35 -10.12
N SER A 66 -17.48 13.60 -10.46
CA SER A 66 -16.61 14.53 -9.70
C SER A 66 -17.00 16.00 -9.84
N LEU A 67 -17.65 16.38 -10.93
CA LEU A 67 -18.10 17.76 -11.18
C LEU A 67 -19.49 18.00 -10.57
N ASN A 68 -20.35 16.97 -10.58
CA ASN A 68 -21.75 17.04 -10.19
C ASN A 68 -22.07 16.19 -8.95
N VAL A 69 -21.11 16.07 -8.02
CA VAL A 69 -21.25 15.26 -6.79
C VAL A 69 -22.54 15.59 -6.04
N ASP A 70 -22.84 16.88 -5.85
CA ASP A 70 -24.02 17.33 -5.09
C ASP A 70 -25.34 16.88 -5.74
N HIS A 71 -25.38 16.83 -7.07
CA HIS A 71 -26.54 16.36 -7.82
C HIS A 71 -26.76 14.86 -7.58
N TYR A 72 -25.71 14.06 -7.65
CA TYR A 72 -25.81 12.60 -7.54
C TYR A 72 -25.97 12.11 -6.10
N LEU A 73 -25.42 12.82 -5.12
CA LEU A 73 -25.54 12.45 -3.70
C LEU A 73 -26.77 13.04 -3.02
N TYR A 74 -27.19 14.25 -3.41
CA TYR A 74 -28.22 15.00 -2.68
C TYR A 74 -29.39 15.48 -3.55
N GLY A 75 -29.38 15.20 -4.87
CA GLY A 75 -30.44 15.64 -5.78
C GLY A 75 -30.42 17.13 -6.09
N ALA A 76 -29.31 17.83 -5.82
CA ALA A 76 -29.15 19.24 -6.14
C ALA A 76 -29.23 19.49 -7.67
N PRO A 77 -29.57 20.71 -8.14
CA PRO A 77 -29.50 21.03 -9.56
C PRO A 77 -28.09 20.81 -10.13
N LYS A 78 -28.02 20.32 -11.37
CA LYS A 78 -26.75 20.12 -12.08
C LYS A 78 -26.06 21.48 -12.32
N LYS A 79 -24.74 21.54 -12.16
CA LYS A 79 -23.94 22.75 -12.37
C LYS A 79 -23.60 22.95 -13.84
#